data_AF-A0A1W1CQ73-F1
#
_entry.id   AF-A0A1W1CQ73-F1
#
_cell.length_a   1.000
_cell.length_b   1.000
_cell.length_c   1.000
_cell.angle_alpha   90.00
_cell.angle_beta   90.00
_cell.angle_gamma   90.00
#
_symmetry.space_group_name_H-M   'P 1'
#
loop_
_entity.id
_entity.type
_entity.pdbx_description
1 polymer ?
#
loop_
_entity_poly.entity_id
_entity_poly.type
_entity_poly.pdbx_seq_one_letter_code
_entity_poly.pdbx_strand_id
1 'polypeptide(L)'
;MKIIIYLLLFSIMLFSKSEIPKYLNSLPHTNINLNKKQELFYIQVGAFKNKKYALVVQKNLEKLSYSTQITKRQVGISYYYKLLIGSYQSREEAELVKKTLPKKYEGAFILWER
;
A
#
# COMPACT_ATOMS: atom_id res chain seq x y z
N MET A 1 -36.45 26.45 9.78
CA MET A 1 -35.29 25.70 9.23
C MET A 1 -34.38 25.23 10.37
N LYS A 2 -34.74 24.15 11.08
CA LYS A 2 -33.92 23.58 12.18
C LYS A 2 -33.65 22.06 12.03
N ILE A 3 -34.24 21.40 11.04
CA ILE A 3 -34.10 19.95 10.82
C ILE A 3 -32.71 19.57 10.24
N ILE A 4 -32.10 20.44 9.43
CA ILE A 4 -30.88 20.09 8.68
C ILE A 4 -29.63 19.99 9.58
N ILE A 5 -29.57 20.74 10.68
CA ILE A 5 -28.42 20.74 11.59
C ILE A 5 -28.34 19.44 12.42
N TYR A 6 -29.48 18.83 12.76
CA TYR A 6 -29.49 17.60 13.56
C TYR A 6 -28.99 16.38 12.78
N LEU A 7 -29.22 16.30 11.46
CA LEU A 7 -28.71 15.19 10.64
C LEU A 7 -27.18 15.18 10.51
N LEU A 8 -26.56 16.36 10.50
CA LEU A 8 -25.09 16.52 10.41
C LEU A 8 -24.39 16.25 11.76
N LEU A 9 -25.07 16.53 12.88
CA LEU A 9 -24.56 16.17 14.21
C LEU A 9 -24.78 14.69 14.55
N PHE A 10 -25.86 14.08 14.04
CA PHE A 10 -26.15 12.65 14.25
C PHE A 10 -25.16 11.73 13.51
N SER A 11 -24.63 12.14 12.35
CA SER A 11 -23.60 11.36 11.64
C SER A 11 -22.25 11.36 12.35
N ILE A 12 -21.88 12.45 13.04
CA ILE A 12 -20.65 12.55 13.83
C ILE A 12 -20.74 11.66 15.08
N MET A 13 -21.92 11.54 15.68
CA MET A 13 -22.13 10.74 16.89
C MET A 13 -22.03 9.22 16.65
N LEU A 14 -22.32 8.75 15.43
CA LEU A 14 -22.18 7.33 15.05
C LEU A 14 -20.73 6.88 14.87
N PHE A 15 -19.74 7.79 14.83
CA PHE A 15 -18.33 7.45 14.61
C PHE A 15 -17.48 7.37 15.89
N SER A 16 -18.03 7.65 17.08
CA SER A 16 -17.24 7.80 18.32
C SER A 16 -17.24 6.58 19.26
N LYS A 17 -17.56 5.38 18.79
CA LYS A 17 -17.42 4.18 19.63
C LYS A 17 -16.89 2.99 18.85
N SER A 18 -15.68 3.11 18.32
CA SER A 18 -14.88 1.93 17.99
C SER A 18 -14.45 1.27 19.29
N GLU A 19 -15.18 0.27 19.74
CA GLU A 19 -14.69 -0.64 20.78
C GLU A 19 -13.36 -1.23 20.27
N ILE A 20 -12.27 -0.99 21.00
CA ILE A 20 -10.96 -1.53 20.65
C ILE A 20 -11.12 -3.06 20.64
N PRO A 21 -10.88 -3.75 19.50
CA PRO A 21 -11.11 -5.18 19.41
C PRO A 21 -10.20 -5.91 20.40
N LYS A 22 -10.76 -6.84 21.18
CA LYS A 22 -10.06 -7.62 22.23
C LYS A 22 -8.77 -8.30 21.76
N TYR A 23 -8.60 -8.49 20.45
CA TYR A 23 -7.36 -8.98 19.83
C TYR A 23 -6.14 -8.08 20.12
N LEU A 24 -6.33 -6.78 20.35
CA LEU A 24 -5.22 -5.88 20.71
C LEU A 24 -4.57 -6.23 22.06
N ASN A 25 -5.33 -6.84 22.98
CA ASN A 25 -4.85 -7.24 24.31
C ASN A 25 -4.14 -8.60 24.31
N SER A 26 -4.17 -9.34 23.19
CA SER A 26 -3.45 -10.61 23.02
C SER A 26 -2.15 -10.47 22.24
N LEU A 27 -1.79 -9.27 21.80
CA LEU A 27 -0.49 -9.04 21.17
C LEU A 27 0.60 -9.12 22.25
N PRO A 28 1.64 -9.96 22.08
CA PRO A 28 2.76 -9.95 23.00
C PRO A 28 3.31 -8.53 23.04
N HIS A 29 3.51 -7.98 24.25
CA HIS A 29 4.18 -6.70 24.49
C HIS A 29 5.61 -6.79 23.96
N THR A 30 5.73 -6.63 22.66
CA THR A 30 6.99 -6.65 21.95
C THR A 30 7.61 -5.29 22.22
N ASN A 31 8.75 -5.29 22.90
CA ASN A 31 9.63 -4.12 22.92
C ASN A 31 9.97 -3.80 21.46
N ILE A 32 9.24 -2.87 20.86
CA ILE A 32 9.46 -2.44 19.49
C ILE A 32 10.76 -1.66 19.51
N ASN A 33 11.86 -2.36 19.23
CA ASN A 33 13.11 -1.72 18.92
C ASN A 33 12.93 -1.02 17.56
N LEU A 34 12.55 0.26 17.61
CA LEU A 34 12.26 1.13 16.45
C LEU A 34 13.44 1.29 15.47
N ASN A 35 14.57 0.61 15.72
CA ASN A 35 15.80 0.73 14.93
C ASN A 35 16.07 -0.48 14.01
N LYS A 36 15.20 -1.50 13.97
CA LYS A 36 15.33 -2.59 12.99
C LYS A 36 14.35 -2.35 11.84
N LYS A 37 14.83 -1.73 10.76
CA LYS A 37 14.09 -1.61 9.50
C LYS A 37 13.71 -3.03 9.06
N GLN A 38 12.43 -3.37 9.19
CA GLN A 38 11.94 -4.68 8.76
C GLN A 38 12.11 -4.79 7.24
N GLU A 39 12.70 -5.89 6.80
CA GLU A 39 12.85 -6.19 5.38
C GLU A 39 11.46 -6.53 4.82
N LEU A 40 11.02 -5.79 3.80
CA LEU A 40 9.69 -5.93 3.22
C LEU A 40 9.78 -6.38 1.76
N PHE A 41 8.79 -7.16 1.35
CA PHE A 41 8.58 -7.60 -0.02
C PHE A 41 7.63 -6.66 -0.75
N TYR A 42 7.93 -6.39 -2.01
CA TYR A 42 7.15 -5.53 -2.88
C TYR A 42 6.93 -6.21 -4.21
N ILE A 43 5.78 -5.95 -4.84
CA ILE A 43 5.53 -6.39 -6.21
C ILE A 43 5.88 -5.24 -7.15
N GLN A 44 6.93 -5.39 -7.97
CA GLN A 44 7.27 -4.42 -9.00
C GLN A 44 6.46 -4.69 -10.26
N VAL A 45 5.65 -3.70 -10.64
CA VAL A 45 4.81 -3.74 -11.84
C VAL A 45 5.57 -3.23 -13.07
N GLY A 46 6.52 -2.32 -12.86
CA GLY A 46 7.34 -1.79 -13.94
C GLY A 46 8.36 -0.77 -13.48
N ALA A 47 9.25 -0.40 -14.39
CA ALA A 47 10.22 0.66 -14.22
C ALA A 47 10.18 1.57 -15.45
N PHE A 48 9.78 2.82 -15.27
CA PHE A 48 9.48 3.73 -16.38
C PHE A 48 10.48 4.87 -16.44
N LYS A 49 10.90 5.28 -17.64
CA LYS A 49 11.71 6.51 -17.80
C LYS A 49 10.88 7.78 -17.61
N ASN A 50 9.59 7.73 -17.98
CA ASN A 50 8.68 8.86 -17.88
C ASN A 50 7.88 8.82 -16.57
N LYS A 51 8.10 9.81 -15.70
CA LYS A 51 7.38 9.95 -14.41
C LYS A 51 5.86 10.07 -14.59
N LYS A 52 5.40 10.84 -15.58
CA LYS A 52 3.96 11.04 -15.84
C LYS A 52 3.30 9.72 -16.20
N TYR A 53 3.96 8.89 -17.00
CA TYR A 53 3.45 7.57 -17.34
C TYR A 53 3.39 6.65 -16.11
N ALA A 54 4.43 6.64 -15.28
CA ALA A 54 4.41 5.88 -14.02
C ALA A 54 3.23 6.28 -13.12
N LEU A 55 2.95 7.58 -12.99
CA LEU A 55 1.80 8.11 -12.22
C LEU A 55 0.45 7.68 -12.81
N VAL A 56 0.32 7.58 -14.13
CA VAL A 56 -0.91 7.07 -14.77
C VAL A 56 -1.13 5.60 -14.42
N VAL A 57 -0.07 4.77 -14.50
CA VAL A 57 -0.15 3.35 -14.12
C VAL A 57 -0.46 3.21 -12.63
N GLN A 58 0.16 4.02 -11.78
CA GLN A 58 -0.12 4.08 -10.34
C GLN A 58 -1.60 4.31 -10.06
N LYS A 59 -2.18 5.39 -10.60
CA LYS A 59 -3.60 5.73 -10.43
C LYS A 59 -4.53 4.61 -10.88
N ASN A 60 -4.16 3.89 -11.94
CA ASN A 60 -4.96 2.76 -12.42
C ASN A 60 -4.94 1.58 -11.44
N LEU A 61 -3.83 1.34 -10.75
CA LEU A 61 -3.72 0.31 -9.71
C LEU A 61 -4.42 0.75 -8.41
N GLU A 62 -4.29 2.01 -8.03
CA GLU A 62 -4.97 2.57 -6.85
C GLU A 62 -6.49 2.52 -6.99
N LYS A 63 -7.03 2.75 -8.19
CA LYS A 63 -8.46 2.55 -8.51
C LYS A 63 -8.93 1.11 -8.31
N LEU A 64 -8.02 0.14 -8.37
CA LEU A 64 -8.26 -1.27 -8.07
C LEU A 64 -7.97 -1.61 -6.61
N SER A 65 -7.82 -0.60 -5.74
CA SER A 65 -7.54 -0.73 -4.31
C SER A 65 -6.17 -1.32 -3.97
N TYR A 66 -5.21 -1.30 -4.90
CA TYR A 66 -3.83 -1.64 -4.57
C TYR A 66 -3.12 -0.44 -3.93
N SER A 67 -2.49 -0.66 -2.76
CA SER A 67 -1.55 0.29 -2.19
C SER A 67 -0.29 0.34 -3.06
N THR A 68 0.13 1.52 -3.50
CA THR A 68 1.24 1.66 -4.46
C THR A 68 2.22 2.74 -4.03
N GLN A 69 3.46 2.61 -4.48
CA GLN A 69 4.48 3.64 -4.33
C GLN A 69 5.37 3.73 -5.57
N ILE A 70 5.88 4.92 -5.85
CA ILE A 70 6.87 5.15 -6.91
C ILE A 70 8.20 5.52 -6.27
N THR A 71 9.25 4.74 -6.59
CA THR A 71 10.62 5.05 -6.16
C THR A 71 11.47 5.44 -7.37
N LYS A 72 12.26 6.52 -7.23
CA LYS A 72 13.20 6.97 -8.26
C LYS A 72 14.54 6.29 -8.03
N ARG A 73 15.04 5.58 -9.05
CA ARG A 73 16.35 4.91 -9.01
C ARG A 73 17.19 5.33 -10.21
N GLN A 74 18.46 5.63 -9.97
CA GLN A 74 19.44 5.83 -11.03
C GLN A 74 20.03 4.48 -11.46
N VAL A 75 20.10 4.24 -12.76
CA VAL A 75 20.73 3.07 -13.37
C VAL A 75 21.65 3.59 -14.48
N GLY A 76 22.96 3.59 -14.21
CA GLY A 76 23.96 4.27 -15.03
C GLY A 76 23.69 5.78 -15.10
N ILE A 77 23.55 6.31 -16.31
CA ILE A 77 23.25 7.73 -16.56
C ILE A 77 21.74 8.05 -16.57
N SER A 78 20.88 7.03 -16.50
CA SER A 78 19.43 7.19 -16.64
C SER A 78 18.70 7.05 -15.31
N TYR A 79 17.60 7.76 -15.16
CA TYR A 79 16.67 7.57 -14.05
C TYR A 79 15.45 6.76 -14.48
N TYR A 80 15.03 5.86 -13.60
CA TYR A 80 13.81 5.07 -13.72
C TYR A 80 12.93 5.29 -12.50
N TYR A 81 11.62 5.30 -12.75
CA TYR A 81 10.57 5.37 -11.75
C TYR A 81 9.99 3.96 -11.60
N LYS A 82 10.43 3.24 -10.56
CA LYS A 82 9.92 1.92 -10.21
C LYS A 82 8.53 2.08 -9.59
N LEU A 83 7.55 1.35 -10.09
CA LEU A 83 6.22 1.28 -9.52
C LEU A 83 6.08 -0.02 -8.73
N LEU A 84 5.85 0.12 -7.43
CA LEU A 84 5.76 -0.97 -6.47
C LEU A 84 4.33 -1.04 -5.90
N ILE A 85 3.87 -2.25 -5.61
CA ILE A 85 2.62 -2.51 -4.88
C ILE A 85 2.96 -3.07 -3.50
N GLY A 86 2.23 -2.55 -2.50
CA GLY A 86 2.18 -3.07 -1.14
C GLY A 86 3.47 -2.87 -0.37
N SER A 87 3.58 -3.63 0.72
CA SER A 87 4.74 -3.73 1.60
C SER A 87 4.51 -4.95 2.49
N TYR A 88 4.91 -6.12 2.00
CA TYR A 88 4.50 -7.42 2.54
C TYR A 88 5.59 -8.00 3.45
N GLN A 89 5.17 -8.73 4.48
CA GLN A 89 6.09 -9.30 5.47
C GLN A 89 6.72 -10.60 4.96
N SER A 90 6.10 -11.24 3.97
CA SER A 90 6.62 -12.46 3.36
C SER A 90 6.49 -12.45 1.83
N ARG A 91 7.32 -13.29 1.19
CA ARG A 91 7.24 -13.49 -0.26
C ARG A 91 5.92 -14.16 -0.64
N GLU A 92 5.42 -15.07 0.19
CA GLU A 92 4.19 -15.81 -0.01
C GLU A 92 2.97 -14.88 -0.03
N GLU A 93 2.92 -13.90 0.88
CA GLU A 93 1.89 -12.87 0.90
C GLU A 93 1.91 -12.04 -0.40
N ALA A 94 3.10 -11.63 -0.83
CA ALA A 94 3.28 -10.91 -2.09
C ALA A 94 2.89 -11.77 -3.32
N GLU A 95 3.15 -13.07 -3.33
CA GLU A 95 2.72 -13.98 -4.41
C GLU A 95 1.19 -14.13 -4.45
N LEU A 96 0.53 -14.21 -3.30
CA LEU A 96 -0.93 -14.26 -3.22
C LEU A 96 -1.55 -13.00 -3.83
N VAL A 97 -1.04 -11.82 -3.48
CA VAL A 97 -1.54 -10.56 -4.07
C VAL A 97 -1.20 -10.48 -5.55
N LYS A 98 0.00 -10.89 -5.97
CA LYS A 98 0.40 -10.90 -7.39
C LYS A 98 -0.56 -11.72 -8.24
N LYS A 99 -1.06 -12.87 -7.75
CA LYS A 99 -2.06 -13.70 -8.46
C LYS A 99 -3.39 -12.99 -8.71
N THR A 100 -3.71 -11.95 -7.93
CA THR A 100 -4.93 -11.15 -8.13
C THR A 100 -4.77 -10.07 -9.20
N LEU A 101 -3.54 -9.81 -9.66
CA LEU A 101 -3.29 -8.71 -10.59
C LEU A 101 -3.96 -8.97 -11.95
N PRO A 102 -4.47 -7.91 -12.61
CA PRO A 102 -4.94 -7.99 -13.99
C PRO A 102 -3.88 -8.58 -14.92
N LYS A 103 -4.30 -9.39 -15.90
CA LYS A 103 -3.41 -10.09 -16.87
C LYS A 103 -2.37 -9.18 -17.55
N LYS A 104 -2.69 -7.90 -17.78
CA LYS A 104 -1.74 -6.92 -18.33
C LYS A 104 -0.49 -6.68 -17.45
N TYR A 105 -0.50 -7.14 -16.20
CA TYR A 105 0.60 -7.07 -15.24
C TYR A 105 1.19 -8.45 -14.89
N GLU A 106 0.96 -9.46 -15.72
CA GLU A 106 1.50 -10.82 -15.52
C GLU A 106 3.04 -10.85 -15.42
N GLY A 107 3.72 -9.90 -16.07
CA GLY A 107 5.17 -9.70 -15.97
C GLY A 107 5.65 -9.05 -14.67
N ALA A 108 4.76 -8.77 -13.71
CA ALA A 108 5.16 -8.24 -12.41
C ALA A 108 5.98 -9.27 -11.63
N PHE A 109 6.96 -8.81 -10.86
CA PHE A 109 7.83 -9.68 -10.08
C PHE A 109 8.02 -9.15 -8.67
N ILE A 110 8.27 -10.09 -7.75
CA ILE A 110 8.47 -9.76 -6.35
C ILE A 110 9.93 -9.44 -6.13
N LEU A 111 10.19 -8.37 -5.39
CA LEU A 111 11.51 -7.97 -4.96
C LEU A 111 11.51 -7.72 -3.46
N TRP A 112 12.68 -7.89 -2.85
CA TRP A 112 12.93 -7.48 -1.48
C TRP A 112 13.59 -6.09 -1.52
N GLU A 113 13.17 -5.17 -0.64
CA GLU A 113 13.87 -3.91 -0.41
C GLU A 113 14.31 -3.81 1.05
N ARG A 114 15.61 -3.52 1.26
CA ARG A 114 16.24 -3.29 2.56
C ARG A 114 16.28 -1.81 2.92
#